data_AF-A0A268EKP6-F1
#
_entry.id   AF-A0A268EKP6-F1
#
_cell.length_a   1.000
_cell.length_b   1.000
_cell.length_c   1.000
_cell.angle_alpha   90.00
_cell.angle_beta   90.00
_cell.angle_gamma   90.00
#
_symmetry.space_group_name_H-M   'P 1'
#
loop_
_entity.id
_entity.type
_entity.pdbx_description
1 polymer ?
#
loop_
_entity_poly.entity_id
_entity_poly.type
_entity_poly.pdbx_seq_one_letter_code
_entity_poly.pdbx_strand_id
1 'polypeptide(L)'
;MEVKPIDIFKWDITGVEVTSPQTSIIRIYIPGSVKNKDRLYVRLNIWDKLRGLSLEDKTLSVLKKWEQICARKNAEIDRCRAAQKIILTRHRQWRGTNGQ
;
A
#
# COMPACT_ATOMS: atom_id res chain seq x y z
N MET A 1 -0.28 1.94 -21.88
CA MET A 1 -0.14 1.78 -20.42
C MET A 1 -1.23 2.60 -19.77
N GLU A 2 -2.20 1.94 -19.14
CA GLU A 2 -3.27 2.62 -18.40
C GLU A 2 -2.66 3.23 -17.13
N VAL A 3 -2.60 4.56 -17.05
CA VAL A 3 -2.16 5.27 -15.86
C VAL A 3 -3.31 5.22 -14.86
N LYS A 4 -3.28 4.26 -13.93
CA LYS A 4 -4.23 4.26 -12.82
C LYS A 4 -3.97 5.50 -11.96
N PRO A 5 -4.99 6.31 -11.65
CA PRO A 5 -4.82 7.46 -10.77
C PRO A 5 -4.36 6.97 -9.39
N ILE A 6 -3.26 7.54 -8.89
CA ILE A 6 -2.72 7.22 -7.56
C ILE A 6 -3.63 7.88 -6.52
N ASP A 7 -4.34 7.07 -5.74
CA ASP A 7 -5.08 7.55 -4.57
C ASP A 7 -4.07 7.86 -3.45
N ILE A 8 -3.73 9.14 -3.31
CA ILE A 8 -2.77 9.65 -2.31
C ILE A 8 -3.19 9.40 -0.86
N PHE A 9 -4.38 8.86 -0.61
CA PHE A 9 -4.84 8.51 0.72
C PHE A 9 -4.75 7.01 1.05
N LYS A 10 -4.33 6.20 0.08
CA LYS A 10 -4.25 4.75 0.21
C LYS A 10 -2.80 4.28 0.13
N TRP A 11 -2.51 3.16 0.77
CA TRP A 11 -1.27 2.43 0.58
C TRP A 11 -1.24 1.86 -0.83
N ASP A 12 -0.11 2.00 -1.52
CA ASP A 12 0.01 1.52 -2.91
C ASP A 12 1.44 1.09 -3.25
N ILE A 13 1.58 0.18 -4.21
CA ILE A 13 2.88 -0.20 -4.79
C ILE A 13 3.11 0.68 -6.02
N THR A 14 4.07 1.61 -5.90
CA THR A 14 4.35 2.60 -6.94
C THR A 14 5.31 2.12 -8.02
N GLY A 15 6.01 1.01 -7.78
CA GLY A 15 6.89 0.42 -8.78
C GLY A 15 7.85 -0.61 -8.23
N VAL A 16 8.47 -1.32 -9.17
CA VAL A 16 9.52 -2.32 -8.92
C VAL A 16 10.71 -1.98 -9.79
N GLU A 17 11.91 -2.09 -9.24
CA GLU A 17 13.15 -1.80 -9.93
C GLU A 17 14.17 -2.90 -9.63
N VAL A 18 14.80 -3.46 -10.65
CA VAL A 18 15.95 -4.36 -10.47
C VAL A 18 17.20 -3.49 -10.46
N THR A 19 17.92 -3.47 -9.33
CA THR A 19 19.12 -2.63 -9.19
C THR A 19 20.41 -3.42 -9.40
N SER A 20 20.37 -4.74 -9.25
CA SER A 20 21.50 -5.63 -9.56
C SER A 20 20.99 -7.04 -9.89
N PRO A 21 21.85 -7.93 -10.42
CA PRO A 21 21.47 -9.32 -10.70
C PRO A 21 20.93 -10.10 -9.49
N GLN A 22 21.13 -9.58 -8.28
CA GLN A 22 20.70 -10.22 -7.03
C GLN A 22 19.82 -9.31 -6.17
N THR A 23 19.49 -8.11 -6.63
CA THR A 23 18.73 -7.14 -5.82
C THR A 23 17.67 -6.44 -6.66
N SER A 24 16.46 -6.41 -6.11
CA SER A 24 15.39 -5.54 -6.59
C SER A 24 14.83 -4.71 -5.45
N ILE A 25 14.22 -3.58 -5.79
CA ILE A 25 13.57 -2.66 -4.88
C ILE A 25 12.10 -2.60 -5.24
N ILE A 26 11.23 -2.77 -4.26
CA ILE A 26 9.79 -2.49 -4.38
C ILE A 26 9.53 -1.17 -3.67
N ARG A 27 8.93 -0.20 -4.37
CA ARG A 27 8.63 1.13 -3.86
C ARG A 27 7.18 1.19 -3.42
N ILE A 28 6.95 1.52 -2.15
CA ILE A 28 5.62 1.59 -1.56
C ILE A 28 5.30 3.02 -1.20
N TYR A 29 4.11 3.47 -1.59
CA TYR A 29 3.52 4.69 -1.09
C TYR A 29 2.79 4.42 0.22
N ILE A 30 3.14 5.19 1.25
CA ILE A 30 2.51 5.13 2.57
C ILE A 30 1.88 6.50 2.84
N PRO A 31 0.54 6.60 2.92
CA PRO A 31 -0.13 7.86 3.16
C PRO A 31 0.19 8.40 4.55
N GLY A 32 0.52 9.69 4.64
CA GLY A 32 0.73 10.41 5.91
C GLY A 32 2.13 10.26 6.52
N SER A 33 3.06 9.58 5.85
CA SER A 33 4.47 9.51 6.28
C SER A 33 5.24 10.75 5.81
N VAL A 34 6.11 11.31 6.66
CA VAL A 34 7.01 12.43 6.29
C VAL A 34 7.86 12.07 5.07
N LYS A 35 8.17 10.79 4.91
CA LYS A 35 8.70 10.20 3.69
C LYS A 35 7.60 9.33 3.08
N ASN A 36 6.73 9.93 2.27
CA ASN A 36 5.60 9.28 1.58
C ASN A 36 6.02 8.15 0.58
N LYS A 37 7.23 7.61 0.70
CA LYS A 37 7.80 6.55 -0.14
C LYS A 37 8.73 5.70 0.72
N ASP A 38 8.34 4.45 0.96
CA ASP A 38 9.19 3.43 1.57
C ASP A 38 9.80 2.51 0.50
N ARG A 39 10.93 1.88 0.80
CA ARG A 39 11.68 1.02 -0.12
C ARG A 39 11.95 -0.32 0.52
N LEU A 40 11.43 -1.37 -0.10
CA LEU A 40 11.71 -2.75 0.28
C LEU A 40 12.80 -3.31 -0.61
N TYR A 41 13.88 -3.74 0.01
CA TYR A 41 14.97 -4.41 -0.69
C TYR A 41 14.72 -5.91 -0.68
N VAL A 42 14.58 -6.48 -1.87
CA VAL A 42 14.54 -7.93 -2.09
C VAL A 42 15.90 -8.35 -2.59
N ARG A 43 16.59 -9.20 -1.83
CA ARG A 43 17.90 -9.73 -2.19
C ARG A 43 17.82 -11.24 -2.39
N LEU A 44 18.52 -11.77 -3.39
CA LEU A 44 18.75 -13.21 -3.52
C LEU A 44 19.81 -13.65 -2.51
N ASN A 45 19.46 -14.67 -1.73
CA ASN A 45 20.35 -15.27 -0.75
C ASN A 45 20.92 -16.58 -1.31
N ILE A 46 21.96 -17.11 -0.67
CA ILE A 46 22.56 -18.39 -1.07
C ILE A 46 21.52 -19.52 -1.12
N TRP A 47 20.61 -19.57 -0.14
CA TRP A 47 19.52 -20.55 -0.09
C TRP A 47 18.55 -20.45 -1.27
N ASP A 48 18.29 -19.24 -1.76
CA ASP A 48 17.39 -19.07 -2.91
C ASP A 48 18.05 -19.62 -4.17
N LYS A 49 19.36 -19.35 -4.34
CA LYS A 49 20.14 -19.92 -5.44
C LYS A 49 20.22 -21.46 -5.37
N LEU A 50 20.42 -22.01 -4.18
CA LEU A 50 20.44 -23.48 -3.96
C LEU A 50 19.10 -24.13 -4.32
N ARG A 51 17.99 -23.40 -4.21
CA ARG A 51 16.66 -23.86 -4.60
C ARG A 51 16.32 -23.57 -6.07
N GLY A 52 17.25 -23.01 -6.83
CA GLY A 52 17.02 -22.62 -8.22
C GLY A 52 16.06 -21.43 -8.37
N LEU A 53 15.81 -20.65 -7.31
CA LEU A 53 14.92 -19.49 -7.38
C LEU A 53 15.62 -18.31 -8.05
N SER A 54 14.91 -17.69 -8.99
CA SER A 54 15.36 -16.45 -9.61
C SER A 54 15.03 -15.24 -8.73
N LEU A 55 15.67 -14.09 -9.03
CA LEU A 55 15.34 -12.83 -8.36
C LEU A 55 13.89 -12.48 -8.64
N GLU A 56 13.42 -12.69 -9.87
CA GLU A 56 12.06 -12.41 -10.29
C GLU A 56 11.03 -13.19 -9.47
N ASP A 57 11.25 -14.49 -9.25
CA ASP A 57 10.36 -15.33 -8.42
C ASP A 57 10.24 -14.78 -7.00
N LYS A 58 11.39 -14.43 -6.40
CA LYS A 58 11.44 -13.89 -5.06
C LYS A 58 10.75 -12.53 -4.99
N THR A 59 10.99 -11.67 -5.98
CA THR A 59 10.39 -10.33 -6.07
C THR A 59 8.89 -10.41 -6.27
N LEU A 60 8.39 -11.30 -7.13
CA LEU A 60 6.97 -11.60 -7.30
C LEU A 60 6.32 -12.07 -6.01
N SER A 61 6.98 -12.96 -5.27
CA SER A 61 6.48 -13.46 -3.99
C SER A 61 6.36 -12.34 -2.95
N VAL A 62 7.39 -11.49 -2.84
CA VAL A 62 7.36 -10.32 -1.95
C VAL A 62 6.31 -9.30 -2.40
N LEU A 63 6.18 -9.07 -3.70
CA LEU A 63 5.20 -8.15 -4.27
C LEU A 63 3.77 -8.58 -3.91
N LYS A 64 3.40 -9.84 -4.16
CA LYS A 64 2.09 -10.39 -3.79
C LYS A 64 1.79 -10.23 -2.29
N LYS A 65 2.79 -10.49 -1.44
CA LYS A 65 2.66 -10.30 0.01
C LYS A 65 2.36 -8.83 0.36
N TRP A 66 3.02 -7.89 -0.30
CA TRP A 66 2.81 -6.47 -0.05
C TRP A 66 1.52 -5.92 -0.66
N GLU A 67 1.06 -6.45 -1.79
CA GLU A 67 -0.27 -6.15 -2.33
C GLU A 67 -1.36 -6.50 -1.31
N GLN A 68 -1.26 -7.68 -0.67
CA GLN A 68 -2.19 -8.08 0.39
C GLN A 68 -2.13 -7.15 1.61
N ILE A 69 -0.92 -6.72 2.00
CA ILE A 69 -0.77 -5.77 3.11
C ILE A 69 -1.43 -4.42 2.76
N CYS A 70 -1.19 -3.90 1.56
CA CYS A 70 -1.80 -2.66 1.09
C CYS A 70 -3.33 -2.79 1.06
N ALA A 71 -3.86 -3.88 0.51
CA ALA A 71 -5.30 -4.12 0.46
C ALA A 71 -5.92 -4.15 1.87
N ARG A 72 -5.27 -4.84 2.82
CA ARG A 72 -5.73 -4.90 4.22
C ARG A 72 -5.72 -3.52 4.88
N LYS A 73 -4.65 -2.74 4.68
CA LYS A 73 -4.54 -1.38 5.24
C LYS A 73 -5.54 -0.41 4.62
N ASN A 74 -5.79 -0.51 3.33
CA ASN A 74 -6.79 0.30 2.65
C ASN A 74 -8.20 -0.04 3.12
N ALA A 75 -8.50 -1.31 3.36
CA ALA A 75 -9.78 -1.70 3.94
C ALA A 75 -9.97 -1.13 5.36
N GLU A 76 -8.91 -1.05 6.17
CA GLU A 76 -8.94 -0.40 7.49
C GLU A 76 -9.21 1.11 7.35
N ILE A 77 -8.51 1.79 6.44
CA ILE A 77 -8.71 3.22 6.15
C ILE A 77 -10.14 3.50 5.67
N ASP A 78 -10.67 2.68 4.78
CA ASP A 78 -12.02 2.83 4.23
C ASP A 78 -13.09 2.66 5.33
N ARG A 79 -12.90 1.71 6.27
CA ARG A 79 -13.78 1.57 7.45
C ARG A 79 -13.75 2.80 8.35
N CYS A 80 -12.56 3.32 8.65
CA CYS A 80 -12.41 4.53 9.47
C CYS A 80 -13.09 5.74 8.81
N ARG A 81 -12.93 5.92 7.50
CA ARG A 81 -13.58 6.98 6.73
C ARG A 81 -15.10 6.85 6.73
N ALA A 82 -15.62 5.64 6.56
CA ALA A 82 -17.05 5.38 6.63
C ALA A 82 -17.62 5.75 8.02
N ALA A 83 -16.93 5.37 9.10
CA ALA A 83 -17.31 5.72 10.47
C ALA A 83 -17.32 7.24 10.71
N GLN A 84 -16.30 7.96 10.24
CA GLN A 84 -16.26 9.44 10.33
C GLN A 84 -17.42 10.11 9.59
N LYS A 85 -17.77 9.61 8.40
CA LYS A 85 -18.89 10.16 7.62
C LYS A 85 -20.21 10.01 8.37
N ILE A 86 -20.45 8.88 9.04
CA ILE A 86 -21.66 8.66 9.85
C ILE A 86 -21.76 9.66 11.01
N ILE A 87 -20.65 9.90 11.73
CA ILE A 87 -20.61 10.87 12.84
C ILE A 87 -20.93 12.28 12.33
N LEU A 88 -20.33 12.69 11.21
CA LEU A 88 -20.55 14.02 10.61
C LEU A 88 -22.00 14.20 10.14
N THR A 89 -22.60 13.18 9.52
CA THR A 89 -24.00 13.23 9.08
C THR A 89 -24.96 13.36 10.27
N ARG A 90 -24.73 12.60 11.35
CA ARG A 90 -25.53 12.70 12.59
C ARG A 90 -25.43 14.08 13.25
N HIS A 91 -24.22 14.64 13.34
CA HIS A 91 -24.02 15.98 13.91
C HIS A 91 -24.69 17.09 13.10
N ARG A 92 -24.82 16.92 11.78
CA ARG A 92 -25.50 17.87 10.90
C ARG A 92 -27.02 17.79 11.06
N GLN A 93 -27.57 16.59 11.19
CA GLN A 93 -29.00 16.39 11.46
C GLN A 93 -29.42 17.00 12.82
N TRP A 94 -28.66 16.77 13.89
CA TRP A 94 -28.99 17.31 15.22
C TRP A 94 -28.96 18.85 15.28
N ARG A 95 -28.01 19.48 14.56
CA ARG A 95 -27.97 20.96 14.43
C ARG A 95 -29.08 21.53 13.56
N GLY A 96 -29.61 20.76 12.60
CA GLY A 96 -30.76 21.16 11.80
C GLY A 96 -32.09 21.05 12.55
N THR A 97 -32.21 20.14 13.50
CA THR A 97 -33.44 19.93 14.29
C THR A 97 -33.55 20.83 15.54
N ASN A 98 -32.43 21.29 16.10
CA ASN A 98 -32.41 22.13 17.31
C ASN A 98 -32.14 23.62 17.02
N GLY A 99 -32.16 24.01 15.73
CA GLY A 99 -31.95 25.38 15.27
C GLY A 99 -33.20 26.05 14.69
N GLN A 100 -34.39 25.47 14.94
CA GLN A 100 -35.69 26.09 14.68
C GLN A 100 -36.37 26.43 16.00
#